data_AF-A0A9Q0C625-F1
#
_entry.id   AF-A0A9Q0C625-F1
#
_cell.length_a   1.000
_cell.length_b   1.000
_cell.length_c   1.000
_cell.angle_alpha   90.00
_cell.angle_beta   90.00
_cell.angle_gamma   90.00
#
_symmetry.space_group_name_H-M   'P 1'
#
loop_
_entity.id
_entity.type
_entity.pdbx_description
1 polymer ?
#
loop_
_entity_poly.entity_id
_entity_poly.type
_entity_poly.pdbx_seq_one_letter_code
_entity_poly.pdbx_strand_id
1 'polypeptide(L)'
;MKPVQVQIYSCHYTHSKFAMTDNMKKEQEKPLSFHSPSVHPTSDASITSVSPKFHINRCHVIYFCACCTTITGILGLLILILSFTLFKVRDPTLVMNSIKVDNFNINISMSQENIVSANVTLISDISIENPNIVSFKFGRTVTELYYHEETLGVAYAPAGQLGARKATRLNVTLDVLADRIVEDTNATTNALFDGELGLTSYTSVKGRVSVFGLYKKELNVGLNCSIVLGVSILTVDIKSTTCLANDLKR
;
A
#
# COMPACT_ATOMS: atom_id res chain seq x y z
N MET A 1 -28.94 -3.63 44.37
CA MET A 1 -27.56 -4.01 44.76
C MET A 1 -27.42 -5.52 44.69
N LYS A 2 -26.53 -6.04 43.85
CA LYS A 2 -26.04 -7.43 43.91
C LYS A 2 -24.50 -7.35 43.97
N PRO A 3 -23.83 -8.06 44.90
CA PRO A 3 -22.38 -8.03 44.98
C PRO A 3 -21.77 -8.88 43.87
N VAL A 4 -20.75 -8.34 43.21
CA VAL A 4 -19.89 -9.05 42.26
C VAL A 4 -18.86 -9.84 43.07
N GLN A 5 -18.94 -11.17 43.00
CA GLN A 5 -17.96 -12.07 43.58
C GLN A 5 -16.73 -12.12 42.67
N VAL A 6 -15.58 -11.67 43.18
CA VAL A 6 -14.29 -11.77 42.49
C VAL A 6 -13.71 -13.14 42.80
N GLN A 7 -13.76 -14.04 41.83
CA GLN A 7 -13.20 -15.38 41.93
C GLN A 7 -11.70 -15.32 41.60
N ILE A 8 -10.88 -15.38 42.64
CA ILE A 8 -9.42 -15.39 42.53
C ILE A 8 -9.01 -16.80 42.11
N TYR A 9 -8.58 -16.96 40.86
CA TYR A 9 -8.00 -18.21 40.37
C TYR A 9 -6.60 -18.39 40.93
N SER A 10 -6.40 -19.47 41.69
CA SER A 10 -5.07 -19.92 42.13
C SER A 10 -4.46 -20.80 41.04
N CYS A 11 -3.34 -20.38 40.45
CA CYS A 11 -2.59 -21.19 39.51
C CYS A 11 -1.70 -22.19 40.27
N HIS A 12 -2.12 -23.45 40.34
CA HIS A 12 -1.25 -24.57 40.70
C HIS A 12 -0.34 -24.91 39.52
N TYR A 13 0.98 -24.85 39.73
CA TYR A 13 1.98 -25.26 38.74
C TYR A 13 2.40 -26.72 38.99
N THR A 14 2.11 -27.59 38.03
CA THR A 14 2.67 -28.96 37.96
C THR A 14 4.03 -28.91 37.27
N HIS A 15 5.08 -29.29 38.00
CA HIS A 15 6.42 -29.43 37.45
C HIS A 15 6.47 -30.63 36.47
N SER A 16 6.55 -30.36 35.17
CA SER A 16 6.98 -31.34 34.17
C SER A 16 8.51 -31.40 34.15
N LYS A 17 9.09 -32.54 34.53
CA LYS A 17 10.51 -32.83 34.30
C LYS A 17 10.68 -33.35 32.88
N PHE A 18 11.31 -32.55 32.02
CA PHE A 18 11.87 -33.04 30.77
C PHE A 18 13.18 -33.77 31.08
N ALA A 19 13.21 -35.08 30.80
CA ALA A 19 14.43 -35.87 30.81
C ALA A 19 15.11 -35.71 29.44
N MET A 20 16.40 -35.32 29.45
CA MET A 20 17.27 -35.38 28.29
C MET A 20 18.34 -36.42 28.62
N THR A 21 18.30 -37.52 27.89
CA THR A 21 19.29 -38.60 27.93
C THR A 21 20.57 -38.14 27.27
N ASP A 22 21.70 -38.32 27.96
CA ASP A 22 23.00 -38.41 27.31
C ASP A 22 23.78 -39.60 27.89
N ASN A 23 24.28 -40.43 26.97
CA ASN A 23 25.04 -41.64 27.23
C ASN A 23 26.53 -41.28 27.41
N MET A 24 27.20 -41.74 28.48
CA MET A 24 28.51 -42.42 28.40
C MET A 24 29.07 -42.85 29.77
N LYS A 25 29.10 -44.18 29.94
CA LYS A 25 30.23 -45.04 30.38
C LYS A 25 30.81 -44.99 31.81
N LYS A 26 31.00 -46.23 32.31
CA LYS A 26 31.83 -46.78 33.41
C LYS A 26 31.18 -46.78 34.81
N GLU A 27 30.74 -47.91 35.37
CA GLU A 27 31.44 -49.16 35.80
C GLU A 27 31.89 -49.07 37.27
N GLN A 28 31.43 -50.08 38.05
CA GLN A 28 31.89 -50.52 39.38
C GLN A 28 31.53 -49.59 40.57
N GLU A 29 31.08 -50.04 41.75
CA GLU A 29 31.02 -51.37 42.37
C GLU A 29 29.96 -51.39 43.51
N LYS A 30 29.83 -52.58 44.10
CA LYS A 30 28.82 -53.13 45.04
C LYS A 30 29.11 -52.73 46.52
N PRO A 31 28.41 -53.25 47.57
CA PRO A 31 27.67 -52.47 48.55
C PRO A 31 28.15 -52.70 50.01
N LEU A 32 27.31 -52.31 51.00
CA LEU A 32 27.10 -52.81 52.38
C LEU A 32 26.99 -51.61 53.34
N SER A 33 25.83 -51.26 53.89
CA SER A 33 24.99 -51.93 54.89
C SER A 33 25.24 -51.42 56.32
N PHE A 34 24.13 -51.15 57.00
CA PHE A 34 23.89 -51.34 58.44
C PHE A 34 24.55 -50.37 59.43
N HIS A 35 23.74 -49.55 60.12
CA HIS A 35 23.22 -49.90 61.46
C HIS A 35 22.34 -48.75 62.01
N SER A 36 21.16 -49.12 62.50
CA SER A 36 20.42 -48.40 63.56
C SER A 36 20.79 -49.07 64.89
N PRO A 37 20.78 -48.39 66.04
CA PRO A 37 19.53 -48.34 66.78
C PRO A 37 19.25 -47.06 67.60
N SER A 38 17.97 -46.94 67.92
CA SER A 38 17.26 -45.97 68.78
C SER A 38 17.72 -45.95 70.24
N VAL A 39 17.76 -44.74 70.84
CA VAL A 39 17.54 -44.51 72.28
C VAL A 39 16.81 -43.17 72.49
N HIS A 40 15.61 -43.21 73.07
CA HIS A 40 14.99 -42.12 73.84
C HIS A 40 15.37 -42.32 75.32
N PRO A 41 15.56 -41.29 76.17
CA PRO A 41 14.41 -40.52 76.65
C PRO A 41 14.66 -39.04 77.01
N THR A 42 13.54 -38.31 77.03
CA THR A 42 13.13 -37.13 77.82
C THR A 42 14.15 -36.41 78.71
N SER A 43 14.33 -35.12 78.42
CA SER A 43 14.35 -34.05 79.44
C SER A 43 14.29 -32.69 78.75
N ASP A 44 13.30 -31.90 79.14
CA ASP A 44 13.01 -30.55 78.64
C ASP A 44 14.21 -29.61 78.80
N ALA A 45 14.68 -29.07 77.67
CA ALA A 45 15.51 -27.87 77.66
C ALA A 45 15.27 -27.10 76.35
N SER A 46 14.81 -25.87 76.53
CA SER A 46 14.57 -24.82 75.55
C SER A 46 15.47 -24.87 74.30
N ILE A 47 14.87 -25.15 73.14
CA ILE A 47 15.41 -24.70 71.85
C ILE A 47 14.64 -23.43 71.48
N THR A 48 15.30 -22.29 71.62
CA THR A 48 14.93 -21.04 70.97
C THR A 48 14.65 -21.33 69.49
N SER A 49 13.38 -21.30 69.11
CA SER A 49 12.96 -21.42 67.73
C SER A 49 13.38 -20.17 66.97
N VAL A 50 14.55 -20.22 66.33
CA VAL A 50 14.92 -19.25 65.30
C VAL A 50 13.99 -19.48 64.12
N SER A 51 12.99 -18.61 63.99
CA SER A 51 12.14 -18.54 62.80
C SER A 51 13.00 -18.25 61.56
N PRO A 52 12.91 -19.01 60.46
CA PRO A 52 13.46 -18.55 59.19
C PRO A 52 12.47 -17.55 58.58
N LYS A 53 12.47 -16.31 59.08
CA LYS A 53 11.80 -15.19 58.43
C LYS A 53 12.69 -14.59 57.35
N PHE A 54 13.07 -15.33 56.32
CA PHE A 54 13.73 -14.71 55.16
C PHE A 54 13.68 -15.67 53.98
N HIS A 55 12.79 -15.42 53.01
CA HIS A 55 13.00 -15.68 51.56
C HIS A 55 11.75 -15.49 50.67
N ILE A 56 10.59 -15.08 51.20
CA ILE A 56 9.35 -14.98 50.39
C ILE A 56 9.29 -13.69 49.52
N ASN A 57 10.03 -12.64 49.88
CA ASN A 57 9.86 -11.33 49.23
C ASN A 57 10.67 -11.14 47.92
N ARG A 58 11.63 -12.02 47.62
CA ARG A 58 12.45 -11.92 46.39
C ARG A 58 11.75 -12.49 45.15
N CYS A 59 10.91 -13.51 45.30
CA CYS A 59 10.19 -14.11 44.17
C CYS A 59 9.11 -13.19 43.60
N HIS A 60 8.45 -12.39 44.46
CA HIS A 60 7.37 -11.51 44.03
C HIS A 60 7.86 -10.35 43.15
N VAL A 61 9.05 -9.80 43.45
CA VAL A 61 9.68 -8.74 42.65
C VAL A 61 10.18 -9.29 41.32
N ILE A 62 10.74 -10.50 41.30
CA ILE A 62 11.20 -11.16 40.07
C ILE A 62 10.02 -11.52 39.16
N TYR A 63 8.91 -12.02 39.72
CA TYR A 63 7.69 -12.32 38.96
C TYR A 63 7.03 -11.06 38.40
N PHE A 64 6.97 -9.99 39.19
CA PHE A 64 6.43 -8.70 38.74
C PHE A 64 7.30 -8.09 37.63
N CYS A 65 8.62 -8.14 37.78
CA CYS A 65 9.56 -7.64 36.77
C CYS A 65 9.48 -8.46 35.47
N ALA A 66 9.41 -9.79 35.57
CA ALA A 66 9.21 -10.67 34.42
C ALA A 66 7.89 -10.37 33.69
N CYS A 67 6.78 -10.19 34.42
CA CYS A 67 5.48 -9.82 33.86
C CYS A 67 5.52 -8.45 33.15
N CYS A 68 6.20 -7.46 33.72
CA CYS A 68 6.36 -6.16 33.08
C CYS A 68 7.14 -6.26 31.77
N THR A 69 8.21 -7.08 31.72
CA THR A 69 8.97 -7.27 30.48
C THR A 69 8.15 -7.96 29.38
N THR A 70 7.34 -8.96 29.72
CA THR A 70 6.51 -9.66 28.73
C THR A 70 5.40 -8.76 28.20
N ILE A 71 4.71 -8.01 29.06
CA ILE A 71 3.67 -7.06 28.65
C ILE A 71 4.26 -5.97 27.75
N THR A 72 5.41 -5.41 28.13
CA THR A 72 6.09 -4.38 27.32
C THR A 72 6.54 -4.94 25.97
N GLY A 73 7.06 -6.17 25.96
CA GLY A 73 7.44 -6.86 24.71
C GLY A 73 6.25 -7.10 23.78
N ILE A 74 5.12 -7.56 24.32
CA ILE A 74 3.88 -7.74 23.54
C ILE A 74 3.38 -6.40 23.01
N LEU A 75 3.32 -5.36 23.86
CA LEU A 75 2.87 -4.04 23.44
C LEU A 75 3.78 -3.45 22.35
N GLY A 76 5.10 -3.59 22.49
CA GLY A 76 6.08 -3.17 21.49
C GLY A 76 5.88 -3.90 20.16
N LEU A 77 5.66 -5.22 20.19
CA LEU A 77 5.39 -6.01 19.00
C LEU A 77 4.09 -5.58 18.31
N LEU A 78 3.03 -5.32 19.07
CA LEU A 78 1.75 -4.83 18.54
C LEU A 78 1.91 -3.46 17.87
N ILE A 79 2.63 -2.53 18.49
CA ILE A 79 2.92 -1.20 17.92
C ILE A 79 3.74 -1.35 16.63
N LEU A 80 4.73 -2.25 16.61
CA LEU A 80 5.53 -2.52 15.42
C LEU A 80 4.64 -3.03 14.28
N ILE A 81 3.82 -4.06 14.51
CA ILE A 81 2.90 -4.61 13.51
C ILE A 81 1.93 -3.53 13.02
N LEU A 82 1.37 -2.72 13.93
CA LEU A 82 0.46 -1.63 13.58
C LEU A 82 1.16 -0.57 12.73
N SER A 83 2.40 -0.21 13.06
CA SER A 83 3.23 0.71 12.29
C SER A 83 3.44 0.20 10.88
N PHE A 84 3.92 -1.03 10.72
CA PHE A 84 4.15 -1.62 9.40
C PHE A 84 2.87 -1.74 8.55
N THR A 85 1.73 -2.06 9.18
CA THR A 85 0.45 -2.18 8.47
C THR A 85 -0.12 -0.81 8.06
N LEU A 86 0.01 0.22 8.89
CA LEU A 86 -0.48 1.57 8.59
C LEU A 86 0.42 2.34 7.62
N PHE A 87 1.74 2.17 7.70
CA PHE A 87 2.71 2.85 6.82
C PHE A 87 2.96 2.10 5.50
N LYS A 88 2.15 1.08 5.17
CA LYS A 88 2.26 0.37 3.88
C LYS A 88 1.94 1.34 2.74
N VAL A 89 2.98 1.68 1.96
CA VAL A 89 2.86 2.57 0.80
C VAL A 89 2.05 1.89 -0.31
N ARG A 90 0.96 2.53 -0.71
CA ARG A 90 0.07 2.17 -1.81
C ARG A 90 0.31 3.08 -3.00
N ASP A 91 -0.02 2.58 -4.19
CA ASP A 91 0.12 3.34 -5.42
C ASP A 91 -1.01 4.39 -5.53
N PRO A 92 -0.69 5.63 -5.97
CA PRO A 92 -1.69 6.64 -6.28
C PRO A 92 -2.69 6.16 -7.32
N THR A 93 -3.93 6.62 -7.24
CA THR A 93 -4.95 6.31 -8.24
C THR A 93 -5.07 7.47 -9.21
N LEU A 94 -5.05 7.18 -10.51
CA LEU A 94 -5.37 8.14 -11.57
C LEU A 94 -6.81 7.91 -12.02
N VAL A 95 -7.57 8.99 -12.16
CA VAL A 95 -8.97 8.93 -12.59
C VAL A 95 -9.21 9.97 -13.69
N MET A 96 -9.79 9.54 -14.80
CA MET A 96 -10.32 10.46 -15.81
C MET A 96 -11.71 10.92 -15.38
N ASN A 97 -11.85 12.20 -15.02
CA ASN A 97 -13.15 12.75 -14.58
C ASN A 97 -14.03 13.09 -15.78
N SER A 98 -13.46 13.75 -16.79
CA SER A 98 -14.18 14.12 -18.00
C SER A 98 -13.21 14.44 -19.13
N ILE A 99 -13.67 14.24 -20.36
CA ILE A 99 -13.00 14.71 -21.58
C ILE A 99 -14.00 15.61 -22.29
N LYS A 100 -13.52 16.69 -22.90
CA LYS A 100 -14.33 17.63 -23.67
C LYS A 100 -13.61 18.03 -24.94
N VAL A 101 -14.39 18.27 -25.99
CA VAL A 101 -13.93 18.96 -27.19
C VAL A 101 -14.06 20.45 -26.90
N ASP A 102 -12.93 21.17 -26.92
CA ASP A 102 -12.89 22.61 -26.66
C ASP A 102 -13.01 23.40 -27.95
N ASN A 103 -12.29 22.97 -28.99
CA ASN A 103 -12.31 23.62 -30.28
C ASN A 103 -12.27 22.60 -31.42
N PHE A 104 -12.95 22.92 -32.52
CA PHE A 104 -12.94 22.16 -33.75
C PHE A 104 -12.93 23.12 -34.94
N ASN A 105 -11.98 22.94 -35.84
CA ASN A 105 -11.87 23.76 -37.05
C ASN A 105 -11.52 22.87 -38.24
N ILE A 106 -12.29 22.98 -39.32
CA ILE A 106 -11.98 22.37 -40.61
C ILE A 106 -11.64 23.49 -41.59
N ASN A 107 -10.49 23.34 -42.26
CA ASN A 107 -10.08 24.19 -43.36
C ASN A 107 -9.93 23.37 -44.63
N ILE A 108 -10.70 23.73 -45.66
CA ILE A 108 -10.68 23.10 -46.98
C ILE A 108 -9.88 24.02 -47.91
N SER A 109 -8.74 23.53 -48.40
CA SER A 109 -7.84 24.30 -49.26
C SER A 109 -7.66 23.62 -50.60
N MET A 110 -7.77 24.38 -51.69
CA MET A 110 -7.62 23.89 -53.08
C MET A 110 -6.13 23.83 -53.51
N SER A 111 -5.23 23.41 -52.63
CA SER A 111 -3.80 23.25 -52.90
C SER A 111 -3.42 21.77 -52.99
N GLN A 112 -2.47 21.45 -53.87
CA GLN A 112 -2.14 20.09 -54.36
C GLN A 112 -1.68 19.07 -53.31
N GLU A 113 -1.41 19.45 -52.06
CA GLU A 113 -0.83 18.55 -51.07
C GLU A 113 -1.78 18.13 -49.94
N ASN A 114 -2.80 18.93 -49.59
CA ASN A 114 -3.82 18.57 -48.58
C ASN A 114 -5.14 19.31 -48.86
N ILE A 115 -6.18 18.57 -49.26
CA ILE A 115 -7.48 19.15 -49.67
C ILE A 115 -8.32 19.56 -48.46
N VAL A 116 -8.19 18.85 -47.34
CA VAL A 116 -8.92 19.08 -46.09
C VAL A 116 -7.94 18.96 -44.92
N SER A 117 -7.89 19.98 -44.07
CA SER A 117 -7.19 19.98 -42.80
C SER A 117 -8.20 20.16 -41.67
N ALA A 118 -8.04 19.44 -40.56
CA ALA A 118 -8.93 19.60 -39.41
C ALA A 118 -8.16 19.57 -38.10
N ASN A 119 -8.48 20.50 -37.21
CA ASN A 119 -7.86 20.65 -35.90
C ASN A 119 -8.91 20.45 -34.82
N VAL A 120 -8.65 19.53 -33.89
CA VAL A 120 -9.50 19.26 -32.73
C VAL A 120 -8.67 19.49 -31.48
N THR A 121 -9.17 20.33 -30.56
CA THR A 121 -8.57 20.52 -29.24
C THR A 121 -9.39 19.75 -28.21
N LEU A 122 -8.74 18.80 -27.53
CA LEU A 122 -9.31 17.99 -26.46
C LEU A 122 -8.79 18.46 -25.11
N ILE A 123 -9.70 18.67 -24.15
CA ILE A 123 -9.37 18.98 -22.76
C ILE A 123 -9.82 17.81 -21.89
N SER A 124 -8.84 17.21 -21.19
CA SER A 124 -9.05 16.10 -20.25
C SER A 124 -8.86 16.59 -18.81
N ASP A 125 -9.87 16.36 -17.95
CA ASP A 125 -9.80 16.57 -16.51
C ASP A 125 -9.40 15.26 -15.82
N ILE A 126 -8.19 15.22 -15.28
CA ILE A 126 -7.60 14.04 -14.64
C ILE A 126 -7.40 14.33 -13.15
N SER A 127 -7.90 13.44 -12.28
CA SER A 127 -7.60 13.45 -10.85
C SER A 127 -6.43 12.53 -10.52
N ILE A 128 -5.52 13.01 -9.67
CA ILE A 128 -4.51 12.18 -8.99
C ILE A 128 -4.90 12.08 -7.52
N GLU A 129 -5.10 10.86 -7.03
CA GLU A 129 -5.47 10.59 -5.64
C GLU A 129 -4.33 9.90 -4.89
N ASN A 130 -3.97 10.44 -3.71
CA ASN A 130 -2.96 9.84 -2.84
C ASN A 130 -3.63 9.04 -1.70
N PRO A 131 -3.64 7.70 -1.76
CA PRO A 131 -4.17 6.86 -0.69
C PRO A 131 -3.20 6.68 0.48
N ASN A 132 -2.05 7.38 0.51
CA ASN A 132 -1.09 7.25 1.61
C ASN A 132 -1.36 8.27 2.72
N ILE A 133 -0.97 7.93 3.95
CA ILE A 133 -1.00 8.83 5.11
C ILE A 133 0.20 9.80 5.17
N VAL A 134 1.00 9.81 4.11
CA VAL A 134 2.19 10.66 3.93
C VAL A 134 2.09 11.36 2.57
N SER A 135 2.82 12.45 2.41
CA SER A 135 2.77 13.21 1.16
C SER A 135 3.38 12.43 -0.02
N PHE A 136 2.76 12.56 -1.18
CA PHE A 136 3.26 12.05 -2.46
C PHE A 136 3.73 13.22 -3.32
N LYS A 137 5.00 13.21 -3.72
CA LYS A 137 5.56 14.20 -4.66
C LYS A 137 5.61 13.57 -6.04
N PHE A 138 5.09 14.23 -7.05
CA PHE A 138 5.10 13.72 -8.43
C PHE A 138 5.79 14.70 -9.38
N GLY A 139 6.44 14.14 -10.39
CA GLY A 139 7.07 14.89 -11.47
C GLY A 139 6.04 15.37 -12.49
N ARG A 140 6.53 15.81 -13.65
CA ARG A 140 5.65 16.15 -14.78
C ARG A 140 4.83 14.93 -15.19
N THR A 141 3.53 15.13 -15.35
CA THR A 141 2.62 14.14 -15.93
C THR A 141 2.78 14.19 -17.45
N VAL A 142 2.83 13.02 -18.08
CA VAL A 142 2.90 12.89 -19.53
C VAL A 142 1.63 12.20 -20.01
N THR A 143 0.94 12.78 -20.97
CA THR A 143 -0.22 12.17 -21.63
C THR A 143 0.05 12.10 -23.12
N GLU A 144 -0.03 10.90 -23.67
CA GLU A 144 0.17 10.60 -25.09
C GLU A 144 -1.17 10.18 -25.69
N LEU A 145 -1.46 10.64 -26.90
CA LEU A 145 -2.67 10.31 -27.65
C LEU A 145 -2.29 9.59 -28.93
N TYR A 146 -3.04 8.55 -29.26
CA TYR A 146 -2.76 7.63 -30.34
C TYR A 146 -3.99 7.37 -31.21
N TYR A 147 -3.73 7.08 -32.49
CA TYR A 147 -4.68 6.55 -33.46
C TYR A 147 -4.03 5.37 -34.18
N HIS A 148 -4.65 4.19 -34.12
CA HIS A 148 -4.09 2.95 -34.70
C HIS A 148 -2.59 2.73 -34.41
N GLU A 149 -2.18 2.91 -33.15
CA GLU A 149 -0.78 2.80 -32.68
C GLU A 149 0.18 3.92 -33.14
N GLU A 150 -0.28 4.90 -33.94
CA GLU A 150 0.50 6.09 -34.27
C GLU A 150 0.25 7.21 -33.25
N THR A 151 1.32 7.84 -32.75
CA THR A 151 1.22 8.98 -31.83
C THR A 151 0.72 10.23 -32.55
N LEU A 152 -0.45 10.73 -32.15
CA LEU A 152 -1.03 11.98 -32.63
C LEU A 152 -0.51 13.21 -31.88
N GLY A 153 -0.17 13.05 -30.60
CA GLY A 153 0.28 14.17 -29.77
C GLY A 153 0.69 13.78 -28.36
N VAL A 154 1.42 14.71 -27.72
CA VAL A 154 1.88 14.58 -26.34
C VAL A 154 1.60 15.87 -25.59
N ALA A 155 1.01 15.76 -24.41
CA ALA A 155 0.75 16.88 -23.51
C ALA A 155 1.39 16.64 -22.15
N TYR A 156 1.68 17.75 -21.46
CA TYR A 156 2.35 17.74 -20.16
C TYR A 156 1.55 18.49 -19.12
N ALA A 157 1.40 17.90 -17.94
CA ALA A 157 0.92 18.60 -16.74
C ALA A 157 2.09 18.89 -15.78
N PRO A 158 2.04 20.01 -15.03
CA PRO A 158 3.13 20.40 -14.15
C PRO A 158 3.34 19.40 -13.00
N ALA A 159 4.56 19.38 -12.48
CA ALA A 159 4.91 18.62 -11.28
C ALA A 159 4.22 19.21 -10.04
N GLY A 160 4.03 18.40 -9.00
CA GLY A 160 3.34 18.84 -7.80
C GLY A 160 3.56 17.96 -6.57
N GLN A 161 2.87 18.32 -5.50
CA GLN A 161 2.86 17.56 -4.26
C GLN A 161 1.43 17.42 -3.73
N LEU A 162 1.07 16.18 -3.40
CA LEU A 162 -0.16 15.82 -2.73
C LEU A 162 0.09 15.55 -1.26
N GLY A 163 -0.75 16.14 -0.41
CA GLY A 163 -0.80 15.81 1.01
C GLY A 163 -1.28 14.37 1.28
N ALA A 164 -1.22 13.96 2.54
CA ALA A 164 -1.77 12.68 2.99
C ALA A 164 -3.28 12.61 2.70
N ARG A 165 -3.76 11.52 2.07
CA ARG A 165 -5.18 11.29 1.76
C ARG A 165 -5.85 12.45 1.00
N LYS A 166 -5.09 13.11 0.11
CA LYS A 166 -5.58 14.21 -0.74
C LYS A 166 -5.60 13.81 -2.21
N ALA A 167 -6.46 14.51 -2.95
CA ALA A 167 -6.52 14.44 -4.40
C ALA A 167 -6.28 15.83 -4.98
N THR A 168 -5.82 15.89 -6.23
CA THR A 168 -5.71 17.12 -7.03
C THR A 168 -6.17 16.84 -8.45
N ARG A 169 -6.71 17.87 -9.09
CA ARG A 169 -7.14 17.81 -10.49
C ARG A 169 -6.15 18.52 -11.37
N LEU A 170 -5.95 17.98 -12.56
CA LEU A 170 -5.08 18.48 -13.60
C LEU A 170 -5.87 18.52 -14.89
N ASN A 171 -5.81 19.66 -15.57
CA ASN A 171 -6.34 19.79 -16.92
C ASN A 171 -5.21 19.58 -17.90
N VAL A 172 -5.42 18.70 -18.86
CA VAL A 172 -4.47 18.39 -19.94
C VAL A 172 -5.14 18.73 -21.26
N THR A 173 -4.50 19.61 -22.02
CA THR A 173 -4.97 20.02 -23.35
C THR A 173 -4.12 19.34 -24.42
N LEU A 174 -4.78 18.71 -25.39
CA LEU A 174 -4.16 18.04 -26.53
C LEU A 174 -4.74 18.62 -27.81
N ASP A 175 -3.87 19.14 -28.67
CA ASP A 175 -4.23 19.57 -30.02
C ASP A 175 -3.97 18.43 -31.00
N VAL A 176 -5.02 17.98 -31.68
CA VAL A 176 -4.99 16.89 -32.65
C VAL A 176 -5.11 17.50 -34.04
N LEU A 177 -4.03 17.33 -34.81
CA LEU A 177 -4.00 17.65 -36.24
C LEU A 177 -4.51 16.43 -36.99
N ALA A 178 -5.72 16.51 -37.52
CA ALA A 178 -6.36 15.43 -38.26
C ALA A 178 -5.77 15.22 -39.66
N ASP A 179 -4.85 16.08 -40.11
CA ASP A 179 -4.14 15.93 -41.38
C ASP A 179 -3.51 14.54 -41.52
N ARG A 180 -2.95 14.00 -40.41
CA ARG A 180 -2.39 12.65 -40.35
C ARG A 180 -3.44 11.53 -40.34
N ILE A 181 -4.64 11.84 -39.88
CA ILE A 181 -5.77 10.90 -39.85
C ILE A 181 -6.41 10.82 -41.24
N VAL A 182 -6.38 11.92 -41.99
CA VAL A 182 -6.92 12.08 -43.35
C VAL A 182 -6.09 11.33 -44.40
N GLU A 183 -4.81 11.06 -44.16
CA GLU A 183 -3.99 10.25 -45.08
C GLU A 183 -4.44 8.77 -45.14
N ASP A 184 -5.11 8.27 -44.09
CA ASP A 184 -5.79 6.97 -44.16
C ASP A 184 -7.11 7.14 -44.93
N THR A 185 -7.10 6.72 -46.19
CA THR A 185 -8.22 6.81 -47.13
C THR A 185 -9.57 6.31 -46.57
N ASN A 186 -9.60 5.42 -45.57
CA ASN A 186 -10.83 4.95 -44.94
C ASN A 186 -11.40 5.92 -43.88
N ALA A 187 -10.55 6.72 -43.23
CA ALA A 187 -10.96 7.69 -42.23
C ALA A 187 -11.64 8.90 -42.88
N THR A 188 -11.16 9.34 -44.05
CA THR A 188 -11.77 10.46 -44.79
C THR A 188 -13.18 10.19 -45.25
N THR A 189 -13.47 8.99 -45.78
CA THR A 189 -14.82 8.67 -46.25
C THR A 189 -15.79 8.48 -45.09
N ASN A 190 -15.36 7.89 -43.98
CA ASN A 190 -16.23 7.67 -42.84
C ASN A 190 -16.44 8.95 -42.02
N ALA A 191 -15.40 9.77 -41.80
CA ALA A 191 -15.51 11.02 -41.05
C ALA A 191 -16.35 12.11 -41.77
N LEU A 192 -16.46 12.04 -43.11
CA LEU A 192 -17.31 12.94 -43.89
C LEU A 192 -18.80 12.57 -43.82
N PHE A 193 -19.16 11.35 -43.39
CA PHE A 193 -20.53 10.84 -43.34
C PHE A 193 -20.87 10.20 -41.98
N ASP A 194 -20.84 10.99 -40.90
CA ASP A 194 -21.18 10.57 -39.52
C ASP A 194 -20.35 9.37 -39.03
N GLY A 195 -19.03 9.58 -38.99
CA GLY A 195 -18.05 8.56 -38.67
C GLY A 195 -17.70 8.51 -37.19
N GLU A 196 -17.31 7.33 -36.72
CA GLU A 196 -16.71 7.16 -35.40
C GLU A 196 -15.18 7.08 -35.51
N LEU A 197 -14.49 7.85 -34.68
CA LEU A 197 -13.04 7.86 -34.57
C LEU A 197 -12.62 7.31 -33.21
N GLY A 198 -12.01 6.12 -33.23
CA GLY A 198 -11.43 5.50 -32.05
C GLY A 198 -10.03 6.03 -31.76
N LEU A 199 -9.84 6.66 -30.61
CA LEU A 199 -8.56 7.15 -30.11
C LEU A 199 -8.18 6.40 -28.83
N THR A 200 -6.90 6.19 -28.62
CA THR A 200 -6.38 5.68 -27.35
C THR A 200 -5.47 6.72 -26.72
N SER A 201 -5.52 6.85 -25.41
CA SER A 201 -4.64 7.76 -24.66
C SER A 201 -3.97 7.03 -23.52
N TYR A 202 -2.74 7.43 -23.25
CA TYR A 202 -1.92 6.89 -22.18
C TYR A 202 -1.38 8.03 -21.32
N THR A 203 -1.72 8.04 -20.04
CA THR A 203 -1.18 9.01 -19.08
C THR A 203 -0.26 8.30 -18.10
N SER A 204 0.94 8.84 -17.89
CA SER A 204 1.92 8.35 -16.92
C SER A 204 2.29 9.44 -15.91
N VAL A 205 2.27 9.06 -14.62
CA VAL A 205 2.70 9.90 -13.51
C VAL A 205 3.77 9.16 -12.71
N LYS A 206 4.98 9.72 -12.72
CA LYS A 206 6.10 9.26 -11.90
C LYS A 206 6.20 10.11 -10.65
N GLY A 207 6.38 9.48 -9.49
CA GLY A 207 6.54 10.19 -8.25
C GLY A 207 7.15 9.36 -7.14
N ARG A 208 7.24 9.97 -5.96
CA ARG A 208 7.90 9.40 -4.79
C ARG A 208 7.10 9.68 -3.53
N VAL A 209 7.00 8.66 -2.68
CA VAL A 209 6.55 8.78 -1.30
C VAL A 209 7.75 8.75 -0.36
N SER A 210 7.74 9.63 0.64
CA SER A 210 8.79 9.72 1.67
C SER A 210 8.17 9.47 3.05
N VAL A 211 8.51 8.35 3.68
CA VAL A 211 8.05 7.98 5.04
C VAL A 211 9.10 8.44 6.04
N PHE A 212 8.73 9.40 6.90
CA PHE A 212 9.60 10.03 7.91
C PHE A 212 10.97 10.53 7.40
N GLY A 213 11.11 10.78 6.10
CA GLY A 213 12.36 11.24 5.48
C GLY A 213 13.44 10.16 5.30
N LEU A 214 13.27 9.00 5.93
CA LEU A 214 14.24 7.90 5.92
C LEU A 214 14.00 6.94 4.76
N TYR A 215 12.74 6.57 4.51
CA TYR A 215 12.40 5.61 3.47
C TYR A 215 11.71 6.30 2.30
N LYS A 216 12.28 6.14 1.11
CA LYS A 216 11.79 6.72 -0.15
C LYS A 216 11.39 5.59 -1.08
N LYS A 217 10.13 5.58 -1.52
CA LYS A 217 9.62 4.63 -2.52
C LYS A 217 9.22 5.40 -3.78
N GLU A 218 9.81 5.03 -4.92
CA GLU A 218 9.34 5.50 -6.22
C GLU A 218 8.10 4.73 -6.64
N LEU A 219 7.13 5.46 -7.18
CA LEU A 219 5.87 4.95 -7.69
C LEU A 219 5.72 5.45 -9.14
N ASN A 220 5.23 4.58 -10.00
CA ASN A 220 4.88 4.91 -11.37
C ASN A 220 3.49 4.37 -11.62
N VAL A 221 2.56 5.25 -11.97
CA VAL A 221 1.15 4.88 -12.17
C VAL A 221 0.72 5.35 -13.55
N GLY A 222 -0.07 4.53 -14.22
CA GLY A 222 -0.55 4.77 -15.56
C GLY A 222 -2.07 4.76 -15.63
N LEU A 223 -2.61 5.43 -16.65
CA LEU A 223 -4.03 5.39 -17.01
C LEU A 223 -4.13 5.23 -18.52
N ASN A 224 -4.75 4.15 -18.97
CA ASN A 224 -5.05 3.92 -20.39
C ASN A 224 -6.53 4.24 -20.61
N CYS A 225 -6.86 5.07 -21.60
CA CYS A 225 -8.25 5.32 -21.96
C CYS A 225 -8.49 5.08 -23.44
N SER A 226 -9.62 4.45 -23.77
CA SER A 226 -10.17 4.38 -25.12
C SER A 226 -11.31 5.38 -25.25
N ILE A 227 -11.20 6.26 -26.23
CA ILE A 227 -12.10 7.38 -26.48
C ILE A 227 -12.71 7.18 -27.86
N VAL A 228 -14.03 7.29 -27.98
CA VAL A 228 -14.72 7.24 -29.27
C VAL A 228 -15.32 8.61 -29.53
N LEU A 229 -14.87 9.26 -30.61
CA LEU A 229 -15.41 10.52 -31.07
C LEU A 229 -16.41 10.28 -32.20
N GLY A 230 -17.56 10.95 -32.14
CA GLY A 230 -18.43 11.12 -33.30
C GLY A 230 -17.94 12.31 -34.10
N VAL A 231 -17.73 12.12 -35.40
CA VAL A 231 -17.19 13.14 -36.29
C VAL A 231 -18.17 13.37 -37.43
N SER A 232 -18.50 14.63 -37.63
CA SER A 232 -19.30 15.13 -38.73
C SER A 232 -18.66 16.41 -39.28
N ILE A 233 -19.07 16.82 -40.48
CA ILE A 233 -18.54 18.03 -41.15
C ILE A 233 -18.67 19.29 -40.29
N LEU A 234 -19.64 19.35 -39.37
CA LEU A 234 -19.93 20.54 -38.56
C LEU A 234 -19.58 20.38 -37.08
N THR A 235 -19.42 19.14 -36.58
CA THR A 235 -19.37 18.87 -35.15
C THR A 235 -18.48 17.67 -34.84
N VAL A 236 -17.84 17.74 -33.67
CA VAL A 236 -17.18 16.60 -33.04
C VAL A 236 -17.72 16.45 -31.63
N ASP A 237 -18.17 15.25 -31.29
CA ASP A 237 -18.70 14.92 -29.98
C ASP A 237 -18.04 13.65 -29.39
N ILE A 238 -18.12 13.48 -28.08
CA ILE A 238 -17.59 12.30 -27.41
C ILE A 238 -18.73 11.30 -27.23
N LYS A 239 -18.66 10.18 -27.94
CA LYS A 239 -19.64 9.09 -27.84
C LYS A 239 -19.41 8.25 -26.60
N SER A 240 -18.15 7.88 -26.34
CA SER A 240 -17.78 7.09 -25.18
C SER A 240 -16.34 7.33 -24.73
N THR A 241 -16.09 7.05 -23.46
CA THR A 241 -14.75 7.07 -22.88
C THR A 241 -14.68 5.97 -21.83
N THR A 242 -13.71 5.08 -21.98
CA THR A 242 -13.45 4.00 -21.03
C THR A 242 -12.00 4.07 -20.59
N CYS A 243 -11.76 4.05 -19.28
CA CYS A 243 -10.43 4.20 -18.71
C CYS A 243 -10.12 3.06 -17.75
N LEU A 244 -8.91 2.52 -17.87
CA LEU A 244 -8.39 1.45 -17.06
C LEU A 244 -7.08 1.91 -16.41
N ALA A 245 -7.00 1.75 -15.09
CA ALA A 245 -5.74 1.95 -14.37
C ALA A 245 -4.72 0.94 -14.90
N ASN A 246 -3.55 1.43 -15.28
CA ASN A 246 -2.46 0.61 -15.76
C ASN A 246 -1.39 0.53 -14.67
N ASP A 247 -1.22 -0.66 -14.09
CA ASP A 247 -0.19 -0.93 -13.12
C ASP A 247 1.16 -1.06 -13.85
N LEU A 248 1.89 0.04 -13.91
CA LEU A 248 3.25 0.07 -14.43
C LEU A 248 4.19 -0.59 -13.41
N LYS A 249 4.17 -1.93 -13.39
CA LYS A 249 5.06 -2.72 -12.56
C LYS A 249 6.51 -2.42 -12.94
N ARG A 250 7.29 -2.11 -11.91
CA ARG A 250 8.75 -1.95 -11.96
C ARG A 250 9.44 -3.29 -11.79
#